data_AF-A0A2V9P031-F1
#
_entry.id   AF-A0A2V9P031-F1
#
_cell.length_a   1.000
_cell.length_b   1.000
_cell.length_c   1.000
_cell.angle_alpha   90.00
_cell.angle_beta   90.00
_cell.angle_gamma   90.00
#
_symmetry.space_group_name_H-M   'P 1'
#
loop_
_entity.id
_entity.type
_entity.pdbx_description
1 polymer ?
#
loop_
_entity_poly.entity_id
_entity_poly.type
_entity_poly.pdbx_seq_one_letter_code
_entity_poly.pdbx_strand_id
1 'polypeptide(L)'
;HALETFESLPTIMQRFHKGRLVERQYWDPDSSELKTIKGRVRLCPYYFVEGDHVKLRGALATIVPADKKFLHGMSDAILVPSKTQ
;
A
#
# COMPACT_ATOMS: atom_id res chain seq x y z
N HIS A 1 -18.99 9.64 -17.23
CA HIS A 1 -17.60 10.06 -16.96
C HIS A 1 -16.55 8.94 -17.07
N ALA A 2 -16.50 7.93 -16.19
CA ALA A 2 -15.40 6.94 -16.24
C ALA A 2 -15.24 6.18 -17.58
N LEU A 3 -16.35 5.80 -18.22
CA LEU A 3 -16.32 5.17 -19.55
C LEU A 3 -15.98 6.15 -20.68
N GLU A 4 -16.31 7.43 -20.53
CA GLU A 4 -16.05 8.46 -21.54
C GLU A 4 -14.55 8.77 -21.67
N THR A 5 -13.78 8.59 -20.59
CA THR A 5 -12.34 8.92 -20.57
C THR A 5 -11.44 7.68 -20.68
N PHE A 6 -11.98 6.50 -20.96
CA PHE A 6 -11.24 5.23 -20.90
C PHE A 6 -9.94 5.24 -21.72
N GLU A 7 -9.97 5.79 -22.92
CA GLU A 7 -8.83 5.87 -23.85
C GLU A 7 -7.65 6.73 -23.34
N SER A 8 -7.89 7.65 -22.40
CA SER A 8 -6.87 8.60 -21.91
C SER A 8 -6.58 8.48 -20.42
N LEU A 9 -7.57 8.10 -19.62
CA LEU A 9 -7.52 7.98 -18.17
C LEU A 9 -8.27 6.71 -17.75
N PRO A 10 -7.67 5.53 -17.94
CA PRO A 10 -8.31 4.28 -17.56
C PRO A 10 -8.51 4.24 -16.04
N THR A 11 -9.75 4.02 -15.61
CA THR A 11 -10.11 3.85 -14.21
C THR A 11 -10.49 2.41 -13.92
N ILE A 12 -10.03 1.89 -12.78
CA ILE A 12 -10.41 0.57 -12.30
C ILE A 12 -11.42 0.67 -11.15
N MET A 13 -12.44 -0.19 -11.15
CA MET A 13 -13.28 -0.38 -9.97
C MET A 13 -12.63 -1.43 -9.08
N GLN A 14 -12.42 -1.07 -7.82
CA GLN A 14 -11.84 -1.97 -6.81
C GLN A 14 -12.78 -2.12 -5.61
N ARG A 15 -12.81 -3.31 -5.03
CA ARG A 15 -13.48 -3.52 -3.75
C ARG A 15 -12.75 -2.71 -2.69
N PHE A 16 -13.49 -1.92 -1.92
CA PHE A 16 -12.91 -1.21 -0.79
C PHE A 16 -12.55 -2.19 0.33
N HIS A 17 -11.30 -2.13 0.79
CA HIS A 17 -10.82 -2.87 1.96
C HIS A 17 -10.41 -1.89 3.05
N LYS A 18 -10.97 -2.05 4.24
CA LYS A 18 -10.53 -1.26 5.41
C LYS A 18 -9.08 -1.62 5.75
N GLY A 19 -8.26 -0.61 6.00
CA GLY A 19 -6.89 -0.81 6.48
C GLY A 19 -6.86 -1.60 7.79
N ARG A 20 -5.89 -2.49 7.94
CA ARG A 20 -5.69 -3.33 9.13
C ARG A 20 -4.48 -2.87 9.92
N LEU A 21 -4.45 -3.17 11.22
CA LEU A 21 -3.22 -3.10 12.01
C LEU A 21 -2.40 -4.39 11.79
N VAL A 22 -1.12 -4.22 11.53
CA VAL A 22 -0.15 -5.31 11.37
C VAL A 22 1.03 -5.06 12.30
N GLU A 23 1.64 -6.14 12.78
CA GLU A 23 2.93 -6.08 13.47
C GLU A 23 4.04 -6.36 12.46
N ARG A 24 5.04 -5.48 12.42
CA ARG A 24 6.22 -5.61 11.55
C ARG A 24 7.47 -5.15 12.26
N GLN A 25 8.59 -5.74 11.87
CA GLN A 25 9.91 -5.28 12.30
C GLN A 25 10.44 -4.27 11.29
N TYR A 26 11.15 -3.27 11.78
CA TYR A 26 11.90 -2.31 10.99
C TYR A 26 13.25 -2.02 11.65
N TRP A 27 14.21 -1.62 10.85
CA TRP A 27 15.50 -1.15 11.34
C TRP A 27 15.37 0.31 11.78
N ASP A 28 15.69 0.57 13.04
CA ASP A 28 15.80 1.93 13.56
C ASP A 28 17.25 2.39 13.47
N PRO A 29 17.58 3.36 12.59
CA PRO A 29 18.95 3.83 12.43
C PRO A 29 19.47 4.58 13.66
N ASP A 30 18.60 5.20 14.46
CA ASP A 30 19.02 6.02 15.61
C ASP A 30 19.53 5.14 16.76
N SER A 31 18.84 4.03 17.02
CA SER A 31 19.27 3.06 18.04
C SER A 31 20.12 1.93 17.48
N SER A 32 20.23 1.80 16.15
CA SER A 32 20.87 0.65 15.49
C SER A 32 20.31 -0.69 15.93
N GLU A 33 18.98 -0.79 15.99
CA GLU A 33 18.27 -1.98 16.45
C GLU A 33 17.07 -2.34 15.55
N LEU A 34 16.71 -3.62 15.53
CA LEU A 34 15.43 -4.07 14.99
C LEU A 34 14.32 -3.81 16.00
N LYS A 35 13.39 -2.91 15.65
CA LYS A 35 12.22 -2.61 16.47
C LYS A 35 10.96 -3.18 15.86
N THR A 36 10.02 -3.60 16.71
CA THR A 36 8.69 -4.02 16.29
C THR A 36 7.73 -2.84 16.37
N ILE A 37 6.94 -2.63 15.32
CA ILE A 37 5.88 -1.65 15.27
C ILE A 37 4.53 -2.33 15.01
N LYS A 38 3.51 -1.89 15.73
CA LYS A 38 2.11 -2.12 15.38
C LYS A 38 1.62 -0.94 14.55
N GLY A 39 1.51 -1.15 13.25
CA GLY A 39 1.20 -0.09 12.30
C GLY A 39 -0.05 -0.35 11.47
N ARG A 40 -0.70 0.71 11.02
CA ARG A 40 -1.81 0.65 10.07
C ARG A 40 -1.26 0.53 8.66
N VAL A 41 -1.68 -0.50 7.93
CA VAL A 41 -1.26 -0.71 6.54
C VAL A 41 -2.26 -0.10 5.55
N ARG A 42 -1.73 0.65 4.57
CA ARG A 42 -2.38 1.00 3.31
C ARG A 42 -1.72 0.20 2.20
N LEU A 43 -2.52 -0.44 1.36
CA LEU A 43 -2.05 -1.10 0.14
C LEU A 43 -2.35 -0.21 -1.07
N CYS A 44 -1.34 -0.01 -1.91
CA CYS A 44 -1.48 0.61 -3.23
C CYS A 44 -1.23 -0.48 -4.29
N PRO A 45 -2.29 -1.18 -4.75
CA PRO A 45 -2.14 -2.29 -5.68
C PRO A 45 -1.71 -1.81 -7.07
N TYR A 46 -0.89 -2.63 -7.73
CA TYR A 46 -0.50 -2.43 -9.12
C TYR A 46 -1.14 -3.50 -10.01
N TYR A 47 -2.00 -3.03 -10.92
CA TYR A 47 -2.68 -3.86 -11.90
C TYR A 47 -2.05 -3.67 -13.27
N PHE A 48 -1.85 -4.78 -13.96
CA PHE A 48 -1.23 -4.85 -15.27
C PHE A 48 -2.23 -5.47 -16.25
N VAL A 49 -2.22 -4.98 -17.49
CA VAL A 49 -2.95 -5.62 -18.59
C VAL A 49 -2.03 -6.67 -19.20
N GLU A 50 -2.42 -7.94 -19.10
CA GLU A 50 -1.73 -9.08 -19.70
C GLU A 50 -2.66 -9.78 -20.69
N GLY A 51 -2.50 -9.49 -21.98
CA GLY A 51 -3.44 -9.90 -23.02
C GLY A 51 -4.78 -9.17 -22.87
N ASP A 52 -5.85 -9.94 -22.81
CA ASP A 52 -7.23 -9.49 -22.59
C ASP A 52 -7.63 -9.46 -21.10
N HIS A 53 -6.69 -9.71 -20.18
CA HIS A 53 -6.96 -9.82 -18.74
C HIS A 53 -6.23 -8.75 -17.92
N VAL A 54 -6.87 -8.28 -16.84
CA VAL A 54 -6.24 -7.44 -15.82
C VAL A 54 -5.73 -8.33 -14.68
N LYS A 55 -4.44 -8.22 -14.33
CA LYS A 55 -3.81 -8.99 -13.25
C LYS A 55 -3.18 -8.10 -12.19
N LEU A 56 -3.40 -8.45 -10.93
CA LEU A 56 -2.68 -7.86 -9.80
C LEU A 56 -1.28 -8.47 -9.74
N ARG A 57 -0.23 -7.63 -9.78
CA ARG A 57 1.17 -8.10 -9.70
C ARG A 57 1.85 -7.83 -8.38
N GLY A 58 1.19 -7.08 -7.51
CA GLY A 58 1.68 -6.74 -6.19
C GLY A 58 1.07 -5.45 -5.69
N ALA A 59 1.57 -4.97 -4.57
CA ALA A 59 1.19 -3.68 -4.03
C ALA A 59 2.37 -3.04 -3.30
N LEU A 60 2.41 -1.71 -3.27
CA LEU A 60 3.21 -1.01 -2.28
C LEU A 60 2.44 -1.02 -0.95
N ALA A 61 3.04 -1.63 0.07
CA ALA A 61 2.53 -1.56 1.42
C ALA A 61 3.19 -0.36 2.14
N THR A 62 2.35 0.58 2.58
CA THR A 62 2.76 1.69 3.43
C THR A 62 2.24 1.43 4.84
N ILE A 63 3.15 1.27 5.80
CA ILE A 63 2.83 0.98 7.20
C ILE A 63 3.18 2.20 8.03
N VAL A 64 2.24 2.65 8.85
CA VAL A 64 2.39 3.88 9.62
C VAL A 64 2.03 3.59 11.08
N PRO A 65 2.59 4.31 12.07
CA PRO A 65 2.24 4.07 13.47
C PRO A 65 0.73 4.15 13.73
N ALA A 66 0.21 3.28 14.60
CA ALA A 66 -1.23 3.09 14.79
C ALA A 66 -1.97 4.31 15.37
N ASP A 67 -1.24 5.19 16.06
CA ASP A 67 -1.71 6.47 16.63
C ASP A 67 -1.96 7.55 15.55
N LYS A 68 -1.39 7.38 14.36
CA LYS A 68 -1.60 8.32 13.24
C LYS A 68 -2.95 8.07 12.56
N LYS A 69 -3.80 9.09 12.57
CA LYS A 69 -5.15 9.04 11.99
C LYS A 69 -5.20 9.32 10.49
N PHE A 70 -4.30 10.17 9.98
CA PHE A 70 -4.24 10.57 8.57
C PHE A 70 -2.86 10.32 7.98
N LEU A 71 -2.82 9.79 6.74
CA LEU A 71 -1.57 9.57 6.00
C LEU A 71 -1.16 10.84 5.25
N HIS A 72 -0.36 11.72 5.87
CA HIS A 72 0.25 12.86 5.19
C HIS A 72 1.62 13.20 5.77
N GLY A 73 2.65 13.30 4.92
CA GLY A 73 3.99 13.79 5.33
C GLY A 73 4.70 12.97 6.41
N MET A 74 4.51 11.65 6.45
CA MET A 74 5.07 10.78 7.51
C MET A 74 6.48 10.30 7.17
N SER A 75 7.47 10.79 7.91
CA SER A 75 8.87 10.33 7.88
C SER A 75 9.06 8.97 8.57
N ASP A 76 8.09 8.57 9.40
CA ASP A 76 8.03 7.32 10.16
C ASP A 76 7.30 6.19 9.40
N ALA A 77 6.94 6.42 8.14
CA ALA A 77 6.29 5.42 7.31
C ALA A 77 7.28 4.37 6.79
N ILE A 78 6.92 3.10 6.92
CA ILE A 78 7.66 1.99 6.33
C ILE A 78 7.05 1.68 4.96
N LEU A 79 7.89 1.70 3.92
CA LEU A 79 7.52 1.34 2.57
C LEU A 79 8.09 -0.05 2.23
N VAL A 80 7.21 -1.00 1.93
CA VAL A 80 7.62 -2.38 1.64
C VAL A 80 6.94 -2.87 0.36
N PRO A 81 7.69 -3.43 -0.61
CA PRO A 81 7.08 -4.10 -1.74
C PRO A 81 6.36 -5.37 -1.25
N SER A 82 5.15 -5.60 -1.74
CA SER A 82 4.39 -6.82 -1.45
C SER A 82 4.04 -7.54 -2.74
N LYS A 83 4.09 -8.87 -2.69
CA LYS A 83 3.71 -9.75 -3.80
C LYS A 83 2.36 -10.39 -3.53
N THR A 84 1.65 -10.70 -4.60
CA THR A 84 0.54 -11.65 -4.55
C THR A 84 1.10 -13.04 -4.23
N GLN A 85 0.45 -13.77 -3.31
CA GLN A 85 0.77 -15.19 -3.09
C GLN A 85 0.27 -16.03 -4.25
#